data_AF-A0A953RSN2-F1
#
_entry.id   AF-A0A953RSN2-F1
#
_cell.length_a   1.000
_cell.length_b   1.000
_cell.length_c   1.000
_cell.angle_alpha   90.00
_cell.angle_beta   90.00
_cell.angle_gamma   90.00
#
_symmetry.space_group_name_H-M   'P 1'
#
loop_
_entity.id
_entity.type
_entity.pdbx_description
1 polymer ?
#
loop_
_entity_poly.entity_id
_entity_poly.type
_entity_poly.pdbx_seq_one_letter_code
_entity_poly.pdbx_strand_id
1 'polypeptide(L)'
;MTMRTMMTILLAAGLLHAQDKPTEIVKPEPREAVIIPVKTLTGDSFDRLVNLLGVFNAQLRADKNLRTIIVYAPKEVVEQMRKVVAELDRPGSEAAIGRNIDMTMTFLKCSTKPGAGTSTLPGDLEAVAKQLRAATQYKDIEVWDVVPLRLQEGKVTDQSLRLPGSTLPGGGFPTANIRIHPESVTHKDQGRYVRFERVQIGFRIPVPTGLNQFQYMDFGVTTAGDFMEGQKTVLGKVSGMEEDTAIFVVIALKVLD
;
A
#
# COMPACT_ATOMS: atom_id res chain seq x y z
N MET A 1 -93.05 -12.03 -38.83
CA MET A 1 -91.74 -11.36 -38.92
C MET A 1 -90.75 -12.18 -38.12
N THR A 2 -90.10 -13.19 -38.72
CA THR A 2 -88.87 -13.15 -39.55
C THR A 2 -87.58 -13.10 -38.72
N MET A 3 -86.89 -14.27 -38.71
CA MET A 3 -85.42 -14.49 -38.90
C MET A 3 -84.47 -13.92 -37.84
N ARG A 4 -83.34 -14.53 -37.45
CA ARG A 4 -82.41 -15.51 -38.07
C ARG A 4 -81.42 -15.92 -36.94
N THR A 5 -81.14 -17.21 -36.67
CA THR A 5 -79.91 -17.98 -37.07
C THR A 5 -78.58 -17.31 -36.65
N MET A 6 -77.62 -17.89 -35.90
CA MET A 6 -76.80 -19.12 -36.01
C MET A 6 -76.16 -19.38 -34.61
N MET A 7 -75.94 -20.56 -34.01
CA MET A 7 -75.44 -21.90 -34.41
C MET A 7 -73.93 -22.00 -34.74
N THR A 8 -73.12 -22.45 -33.75
CA THR A 8 -71.96 -23.39 -33.83
C THR A 8 -71.39 -23.58 -32.41
N ILE A 9 -71.57 -24.69 -31.67
CA ILE A 9 -71.07 -26.10 -31.75
C ILE A 9 -69.55 -26.26 -31.51
N LEU A 10 -69.24 -27.25 -30.65
CA LEU A 10 -68.01 -28.06 -30.46
C LEU A 10 -67.07 -27.61 -29.32
N LEU A 11 -66.52 -28.47 -28.45
CA LEU A 11 -66.70 -29.90 -28.14
C LEU A 11 -65.82 -30.23 -26.91
N ALA A 12 -66.27 -31.18 -26.08
CA ALA A 12 -65.51 -32.12 -25.24
C ALA A 12 -64.31 -31.59 -24.41
N ALA A 13 -64.44 -31.47 -23.09
CA ALA A 13 -64.35 -32.57 -22.11
C ALA A 13 -62.95 -33.18 -21.98
N GLY A 14 -62.39 -33.00 -20.78
CA GLY A 14 -61.34 -33.84 -20.21
C GLY A 14 -59.95 -33.23 -20.30
N LEU A 15 -59.39 -32.88 -19.14
CA LEU A 15 -58.06 -33.31 -18.66
C LEU A 15 -57.84 -32.67 -17.28
N LEU A 16 -57.88 -33.55 -16.27
CA LEU A 16 -57.03 -33.58 -15.07
C LEU A 16 -57.04 -32.32 -14.17
N HIS A 17 -57.58 -32.39 -12.95
CA HIS A 17 -56.76 -32.80 -11.79
C HIS A 17 -55.35 -32.20 -11.79
N ALA A 18 -55.26 -30.88 -11.61
CA ALA A 18 -54.07 -30.25 -11.05
C ALA A 18 -54.42 -29.87 -9.61
N GLN A 19 -54.00 -30.71 -8.67
CA GLN A 19 -53.95 -30.40 -7.24
C GLN A 19 -53.28 -29.04 -7.03
N ASP A 20 -54.01 -28.09 -6.46
CA ASP A 20 -53.41 -27.03 -5.65
C ASP A 20 -52.65 -27.69 -4.50
N LYS A 21 -51.37 -27.96 -4.71
CA LYS A 21 -50.44 -28.16 -3.60
C LYS A 21 -50.31 -26.82 -2.89
N PRO A 22 -50.55 -26.74 -1.56
CA PRO A 22 -50.26 -25.53 -0.82
C PRO A 22 -48.80 -25.18 -1.04
N THR A 23 -48.55 -23.95 -1.47
CA THR A 23 -47.21 -23.39 -1.59
C THR A 23 -46.56 -23.52 -0.22
N GLU A 24 -45.59 -24.43 -0.10
CA GLU A 24 -44.80 -24.61 1.11
C GLU A 24 -44.05 -23.30 1.34
N ILE A 25 -44.51 -22.53 2.33
CA ILE A 25 -43.85 -21.30 2.76
C ILE A 25 -42.51 -21.74 3.35
N VAL A 26 -41.46 -21.74 2.53
CA VAL A 26 -40.08 -21.89 2.99
C VAL A 26 -39.85 -20.78 4.01
N LYS A 27 -39.87 -21.13 5.31
CA LYS A 27 -39.50 -20.20 6.39
C LYS A 27 -38.11 -19.68 6.04
N PRO A 28 -37.92 -18.35 5.88
CA PRO A 28 -36.59 -17.81 5.63
C PRO A 28 -35.69 -18.24 6.79
N GLU A 29 -34.60 -18.94 6.45
CA GLU A 29 -33.61 -19.36 7.43
C GLU A 29 -33.17 -18.15 8.28
N PRO A 30 -33.02 -18.32 9.60
CA PRO A 30 -32.59 -17.23 10.46
C PRO A 30 -31.21 -16.75 10.01
N ARG A 31 -31.15 -15.49 9.56
CA ARG A 31 -29.91 -14.83 9.16
C ARG A 31 -29.27 -14.21 10.38
N GLU A 32 -27.95 -14.32 10.46
CA GLU A 32 -27.15 -13.73 11.53
C GLU A 32 -26.14 -12.74 10.97
N ALA A 33 -25.87 -11.68 11.73
CA ALA A 33 -24.82 -10.71 11.44
C ALA A 33 -23.57 -11.10 12.23
N VAL A 34 -22.51 -11.48 11.52
CA VAL A 34 -21.28 -12.00 12.13
C VAL A 34 -20.08 -11.23 11.63
N ILE A 35 -19.18 -10.93 12.56
CA ILE A 35 -17.91 -10.26 12.31
C ILE A 35 -16.83 -11.34 12.12
N ILE A 36 -16.12 -11.29 10.99
CA ILE A 36 -14.99 -12.16 10.66
C ILE A 36 -13.73 -11.29 10.56
N PRO A 37 -12.81 -11.38 11.55
CA PRO A 37 -11.53 -10.66 11.49
C PRO A 37 -10.56 -11.33 10.53
N VAL A 38 -9.82 -10.52 9.77
CA VAL A 38 -8.74 -10.95 8.86
C VAL A 38 -7.42 -10.51 9.48
N LYS A 39 -6.51 -11.47 9.70
CA LYS A 39 -5.28 -11.29 10.48
C LYS A 39 -4.09 -10.92 9.62
N THR A 40 -3.92 -11.61 8.49
CA THR A 40 -2.71 -11.60 7.68
C THR A 40 -2.88 -10.87 6.36
N LEU A 41 -4.04 -11.02 5.70
CA LEU A 41 -4.27 -10.37 4.41
C LEU A 41 -4.49 -8.87 4.58
N THR A 42 -3.75 -8.09 3.80
CA THR A 42 -3.83 -6.62 3.75
C THR A 42 -4.01 -6.15 2.31
N GLY A 43 -4.22 -4.85 2.11
CA GLY A 43 -4.10 -4.28 0.77
C GLY A 43 -5.06 -4.89 -0.25
N ASP A 44 -4.55 -5.12 -1.45
CA ASP A 44 -5.30 -5.77 -2.54
C ASP A 44 -5.68 -7.22 -2.19
N SER A 45 -4.89 -7.93 -1.38
CA SER A 45 -5.21 -9.31 -0.98
C SER A 45 -6.47 -9.39 -0.12
N PHE A 46 -6.70 -8.38 0.74
CA PHE A 46 -7.95 -8.25 1.47
C PHE A 46 -9.13 -8.02 0.51
N ASP A 47 -8.98 -7.11 -0.45
CA ASP A 47 -10.03 -6.80 -1.42
C ASP A 47 -10.35 -8.01 -2.32
N ARG A 48 -9.33 -8.78 -2.72
CA ARG A 48 -9.49 -10.06 -3.44
C ARG A 48 -10.23 -11.09 -2.61
N LEU A 49 -9.91 -11.24 -1.32
CA LEU A 49 -10.64 -12.13 -0.42
C LEU A 49 -12.13 -11.75 -0.37
N VAL A 50 -12.45 -10.46 -0.18
CA VAL A 50 -13.84 -10.00 -0.12
C VAL A 50 -14.58 -10.28 -1.43
N ASN A 51 -13.93 -10.07 -2.58
CA ASN A 51 -14.52 -10.38 -3.89
C ASN A 51 -14.78 -11.89 -4.06
N LEU A 52 -13.88 -12.76 -3.60
CA LEU A 52 -14.08 -14.21 -3.62
C LEU A 52 -15.27 -14.64 -2.75
N LEU A 53 -15.42 -14.00 -1.59
CA LEU A 53 -16.56 -14.24 -0.69
C LEU A 53 -17.90 -13.80 -1.29
N GLY A 54 -17.90 -12.95 -2.33
CA GLY A 54 -19.09 -12.57 -3.07
C GLY A 54 -19.82 -13.74 -3.74
N VAL A 55 -19.12 -14.85 -4.01
CA VAL A 55 -19.72 -16.08 -4.61
C VAL A 55 -20.81 -16.69 -3.71
N PHE A 56 -20.75 -16.46 -2.40
CA PHE A 56 -21.75 -16.95 -1.45
C PHE A 56 -23.08 -16.17 -1.49
N ASN A 57 -23.17 -15.11 -2.30
CA ASN A 57 -24.37 -14.26 -2.45
C ASN A 57 -24.94 -13.74 -1.11
N ALA A 58 -24.04 -13.53 -0.14
CA ALA A 58 -24.36 -12.99 1.18
C ALA A 58 -24.35 -11.45 1.17
N GLN A 59 -25.02 -10.83 2.15
CA GLN A 59 -24.85 -9.39 2.37
C GLN A 59 -23.52 -9.14 3.09
N LEU A 60 -22.61 -8.42 2.44
CA LEU A 60 -21.23 -8.22 2.89
C LEU A 60 -20.93 -6.74 3.07
N ARG A 61 -20.28 -6.41 4.18
CA ARG A 61 -19.62 -5.13 4.40
C ARG A 61 -18.22 -5.40 4.91
N ALA A 62 -17.21 -4.94 4.17
CA ALA A 62 -15.83 -5.11 4.56
C ALA A 62 -15.19 -3.75 4.82
N ASP A 63 -14.36 -3.68 5.85
CA ASP A 63 -13.52 -2.53 6.16
C ASP A 63 -12.06 -2.98 6.12
N LYS A 64 -11.32 -2.45 5.13
CA LYS A 64 -9.91 -2.76 4.87
C LYS A 64 -8.99 -2.23 5.96
N ASN A 65 -9.30 -1.07 6.55
CA ASN A 65 -8.48 -0.46 7.60
C ASN A 65 -8.66 -1.20 8.93
N LEU A 66 -9.89 -1.63 9.23
CA LEU A 66 -10.19 -2.45 10.41
C LEU A 66 -9.93 -3.94 10.19
N ARG A 67 -9.53 -4.34 8.98
CA ARG A 67 -9.30 -5.74 8.55
C ARG A 67 -10.45 -6.66 8.96
N THR A 68 -11.67 -6.21 8.72
CA THR A 68 -12.86 -6.86 9.24
C THR A 68 -13.91 -7.03 8.15
N ILE A 69 -14.54 -8.20 8.10
CA ILE A 69 -15.63 -8.51 7.18
C ILE A 69 -16.88 -8.80 8.01
N ILE A 70 -17.94 -8.01 7.82
CA ILE A 70 -19.26 -8.20 8.38
C ILE A 70 -20.09 -8.96 7.35
N VAL A 71 -20.60 -10.12 7.77
CA VAL A 71 -21.42 -11.01 6.94
C VAL A 71 -22.82 -11.08 7.54
N TYR A 72 -23.83 -10.86 6.71
CA TYR A 72 -25.22 -11.13 7.04
C TYR A 72 -25.79 -12.22 6.12
N ALA A 73 -25.89 -13.44 6.66
CA ALA A 73 -26.25 -14.63 5.91
C ALA A 73 -26.82 -15.72 6.84
N PRO A 74 -27.40 -16.81 6.30
CA PRO A 74 -27.72 -17.99 7.09
C PRO A 74 -26.47 -18.56 7.77
N LYS A 75 -26.66 -19.18 8.94
CA LYS A 75 -25.56 -19.72 9.77
C LYS A 75 -24.62 -20.65 9.00
N GLU A 76 -25.16 -21.51 8.14
CA GLU A 76 -24.35 -22.44 7.33
C GLU A 76 -23.42 -21.71 6.36
N VAL A 77 -23.90 -20.64 5.73
CA VAL A 77 -23.12 -19.79 4.83
C VAL A 77 -22.04 -19.05 5.62
N VAL A 78 -22.37 -18.51 6.79
CA VAL A 78 -21.40 -17.83 7.67
C VAL A 78 -20.27 -18.78 8.07
N GLU A 79 -20.60 -20.01 8.47
CA GLU A 79 -19.60 -21.02 8.83
C GLU A 79 -18.70 -21.42 7.65
N GLN A 80 -19.26 -21.54 6.44
CA GLN A 80 -18.47 -21.78 5.23
C GLN A 80 -17.54 -20.61 4.91
N MET A 81 -18.05 -19.38 4.96
CA MET A 81 -17.26 -18.18 4.74
C MET A 81 -16.13 -18.06 5.77
N ARG A 82 -16.40 -18.37 7.05
CA ARG A 82 -15.38 -18.40 8.10
C ARG A 82 -14.27 -19.39 7.79
N LYS A 83 -14.60 -20.57 7.26
CA LYS A 83 -13.60 -21.57 6.83
C LYS A 83 -12.76 -21.08 5.66
N VAL A 84 -13.37 -20.48 4.64
CA VAL A 84 -12.65 -19.91 3.48
C VAL A 84 -11.69 -18.82 3.93
N VAL A 85 -12.14 -17.90 4.80
CA VAL A 85 -11.27 -16.88 5.37
C VAL A 85 -10.13 -17.53 6.15
N ALA A 86 -10.40 -18.50 7.02
CA ALA A 86 -9.36 -19.19 7.80
C ALA A 86 -8.37 -19.99 6.94
N GLU A 87 -8.76 -20.39 5.74
CA GLU A 87 -7.89 -21.09 4.78
C GLU A 87 -6.98 -20.14 4.00
N LEU A 88 -7.53 -19.01 3.55
CA LEU A 88 -6.79 -18.04 2.74
C LEU A 88 -5.95 -17.08 3.61
N ASP A 89 -6.43 -16.76 4.81
CA ASP A 89 -5.77 -15.93 5.82
C ASP A 89 -4.79 -16.73 6.69
N ARG A 90 -4.03 -17.65 6.07
CA ARG A 90 -2.98 -18.42 6.73
C ARG A 90 -1.64 -17.68 6.64
N PRO A 91 -0.84 -17.64 7.73
CA PRO A 91 0.52 -17.12 7.66
C PRO A 91 1.34 -17.83 6.57
N GLY A 92 1.84 -17.09 5.59
CA GLY A 92 2.61 -17.63 4.47
C GLY A 92 1.78 -18.18 3.30
N SER A 93 0.46 -17.98 3.27
CA SER A 93 -0.31 -18.21 2.03
C SER A 93 0.18 -17.28 0.93
N GLU A 94 0.06 -17.66 -0.34
CA GLU A 94 0.48 -16.82 -1.47
C GLU A 94 -0.23 -15.45 -1.47
N ALA A 95 -1.46 -15.39 -0.96
CA ALA A 95 -2.19 -14.14 -0.73
C ALA A 95 -1.60 -13.29 0.42
N ALA A 96 -0.94 -13.92 1.39
CA ALA A 96 -0.22 -13.28 2.51
C ALA A 96 1.27 -13.03 2.21
N ILE A 97 1.85 -13.69 1.20
CA ILE A 97 3.16 -13.37 0.65
C ILE A 97 2.96 -12.09 -0.17
N GLY A 98 3.03 -10.95 0.52
CA GLY A 98 2.96 -9.65 -0.12
C GLY A 98 4.00 -9.54 -1.25
N ARG A 99 3.68 -8.73 -2.26
CA ARG A 99 4.55 -8.51 -3.42
C ARG A 99 5.91 -7.99 -3.00
N ASN A 100 6.94 -8.42 -3.73
CA ASN A 100 8.28 -7.87 -3.55
C ASN A 100 8.35 -6.49 -4.21
N ILE A 101 9.02 -5.55 -3.58
CA ILE A 101 9.14 -4.17 -4.05
C ILE A 101 10.63 -3.82 -4.04
N ASP A 102 11.18 -3.57 -5.22
CA ASP A 102 12.49 -2.95 -5.35
C ASP A 102 12.33 -1.44 -5.15
N MET A 103 13.00 -0.90 -4.14
CA MET A 103 13.06 0.54 -3.89
C MET A 103 14.50 1.03 -4.02
N THR A 104 14.72 2.09 -4.78
CA THR A 104 15.98 2.83 -4.77
C THR A 104 15.76 4.13 -4.04
N MET A 105 16.47 4.32 -2.93
CA MET A 105 16.46 5.57 -2.18
C MET A 105 17.76 6.34 -2.43
N THR A 106 17.62 7.57 -2.91
CA THR A 106 18.74 8.47 -3.15
C THR A 106 18.71 9.60 -2.13
N PHE A 107 19.83 9.79 -1.43
CA PHE A 107 20.04 10.94 -0.59
C PHE A 107 20.72 12.04 -1.40
N LEU A 108 20.08 13.20 -1.48
CA LEU A 108 20.63 14.38 -2.13
C LEU A 108 21.07 15.37 -1.05
N LYS A 109 22.34 15.78 -1.10
CA LYS A 109 22.84 16.89 -0.28
C LYS A 109 22.65 18.17 -1.08
N CYS A 110 21.92 19.12 -0.49
CA CYS A 110 21.56 20.38 -1.13
C CYS A 110 22.14 21.55 -0.34
N SER A 111 22.64 22.57 -1.04
CA SER A 111 23.21 23.79 -0.45
C SER A 111 22.66 25.06 -1.09
N THR A 112 22.44 26.09 -0.28
CA THR A 112 22.05 27.45 -0.75
C THR A 112 23.22 28.17 -1.40
N LYS A 113 24.45 27.79 -1.04
CA LYS A 113 25.68 28.31 -1.63
C LYS A 113 25.89 27.70 -3.01
N PRO A 114 26.34 28.49 -4.01
CA PRO A 114 26.73 27.95 -5.29
C PRO A 114 27.92 26.99 -5.10
N GLY A 115 27.74 25.74 -5.50
CA GLY A 115 28.79 24.72 -5.46
C GLY A 115 29.90 25.01 -6.47
N ALA A 116 31.07 24.40 -6.27
CA ALA A 116 32.21 24.45 -7.18
C ALA A 116 32.01 23.52 -8.40
N GLY A 117 30.86 23.60 -9.07
CA GLY A 117 30.68 23.32 -10.49
C GLY A 117 31.09 21.96 -11.11
N THR A 118 31.25 20.85 -10.39
CA THR A 118 31.73 19.59 -11.04
C THR A 118 30.95 18.31 -10.78
N SER A 119 29.94 18.31 -9.90
CA SER A 119 29.09 17.12 -9.70
C SER A 119 27.96 17.09 -10.74
N THR A 120 28.17 16.42 -11.88
CA THR A 120 27.08 16.10 -12.80
C THR A 120 26.15 15.09 -12.15
N LEU A 121 24.92 15.53 -11.85
CA LEU A 121 23.85 14.64 -11.39
C LEU A 121 23.59 13.56 -12.45
N PRO A 122 23.31 12.31 -12.04
CA PRO A 122 22.79 11.29 -12.93
C PRO A 122 21.57 11.82 -13.71
N GLY A 123 21.50 11.54 -15.01
CA GLY A 123 20.49 12.12 -15.91
C GLY A 123 19.04 11.84 -15.48
N ASP A 124 18.82 10.73 -14.77
CA ASP A 124 17.53 10.34 -14.21
C ASP A 124 17.10 11.16 -12.98
N LEU A 125 18.02 11.87 -12.33
CA LEU A 125 17.76 12.77 -11.19
C LEU A 125 17.64 14.24 -11.60
N GLU A 126 18.00 14.60 -12.83
CA GLU A 126 17.95 15.99 -13.30
C GLU A 126 16.54 16.61 -13.21
N ALA A 127 15.49 15.84 -13.52
CA ALA A 127 14.11 16.31 -13.44
C ALA A 127 13.74 16.67 -11.99
N VAL A 128 14.11 15.80 -11.03
CA VAL A 128 13.89 16.05 -9.60
C VAL A 128 14.72 17.24 -9.13
N ALA A 129 15.98 17.34 -9.54
CA ALA A 129 16.84 18.47 -9.20
C ALA A 129 16.30 19.81 -9.74
N LYS A 130 15.76 19.83 -10.98
CA LYS A 130 15.10 21.02 -11.54
C LYS A 130 13.87 21.41 -10.72
N GLN A 131 13.03 20.46 -10.34
CA GLN A 131 11.89 20.70 -9.46
C GLN A 131 12.32 21.23 -8.09
N LEU A 132 13.36 20.65 -7.48
CA LEU A 132 13.90 21.11 -6.20
C LEU A 132 14.44 22.54 -6.29
N ARG A 133 15.19 22.89 -7.34
CA ARG A 133 15.68 24.27 -7.55
C ARG A 133 14.55 25.27 -7.79
N ALA A 134 13.47 24.84 -8.43
CA ALA A 134 12.29 25.69 -8.65
C ALA A 134 11.45 25.89 -7.39
N ALA A 135 11.36 24.86 -6.54
CA ALA A 135 10.54 24.86 -5.34
C ALA A 135 11.28 25.33 -4.07
N THR A 136 12.61 25.44 -4.10
CA THR A 136 13.43 25.71 -2.91
C THR A 136 14.56 26.70 -3.20
N GLN A 137 15.23 27.17 -2.15
CA GLN A 137 16.38 28.08 -2.24
C GLN A 137 17.72 27.37 -2.52
N TYR A 138 17.74 26.04 -2.62
CA TYR A 138 18.97 25.28 -2.82
C TYR A 138 19.39 25.34 -4.30
N LYS A 139 20.62 25.80 -4.54
CA LYS A 139 21.18 25.98 -5.88
C LYS A 139 22.04 24.79 -6.27
N ASP A 140 22.83 24.35 -5.30
CA ASP A 140 23.72 23.20 -5.42
C ASP A 140 23.03 21.95 -4.92
N ILE A 141 23.08 20.90 -5.73
CA ILE A 141 22.41 19.62 -5.47
C ILE A 141 23.36 18.52 -5.92
N GLU A 142 23.81 17.71 -4.98
CA GLU A 142 24.75 16.62 -5.20
C GLU A 142 24.16 15.32 -4.67
N VAL A 143 24.50 14.20 -5.31
CA VAL A 143 24.17 12.87 -4.76
C VAL A 143 25.09 12.59 -3.59
N TRP A 144 24.49 12.34 -2.44
CA TRP A 144 25.24 11.95 -1.25
C TRP A 144 25.42 10.43 -1.18
N ASP A 145 24.34 9.67 -1.38
CA ASP A 145 24.38 8.22 -1.43
C ASP A 145 23.16 7.64 -2.18
N VAL A 146 23.28 6.41 -2.66
CA VAL A 146 22.21 5.65 -3.30
C VAL A 146 22.08 4.29 -2.62
N VAL A 147 20.93 4.07 -1.98
CA VAL A 147 20.63 2.89 -1.19
C VAL A 147 19.58 2.04 -1.91
N PRO A 148 19.97 0.91 -2.54
CA PRO A 148 19.02 -0.08 -3.04
C PRO A 148 18.43 -0.87 -1.86
N LEU A 149 17.11 -1.02 -1.87
CA LEU A 149 16.33 -1.67 -0.83
C LEU A 149 15.39 -2.70 -1.46
N ARG A 150 15.36 -3.90 -0.87
CA ARG A 150 14.37 -4.92 -1.19
C ARG A 150 13.34 -4.97 -0.08
N LEU A 151 12.13 -4.54 -0.41
CA LEU A 151 11.01 -4.50 0.51
C LEU A 151 10.01 -5.61 0.14
N GLN A 152 9.16 -5.96 1.09
CA GLN A 152 8.04 -6.86 0.85
C GLN A 152 6.78 -6.27 1.46
N GLU A 153 5.69 -6.24 0.68
CA GLU A 153 4.38 -5.76 1.12
C GLU A 153 3.97 -6.46 2.43
N GLY A 154 3.53 -5.67 3.42
CA GLY A 154 3.14 -6.12 4.75
C GLY A 154 4.29 -6.42 5.72
N LYS A 155 5.56 -6.25 5.31
CA LYS A 155 6.73 -6.52 6.17
C LYS A 155 7.55 -5.28 6.45
N VAL A 156 7.96 -5.13 7.71
CA VAL A 156 8.89 -4.07 8.11
C VAL A 156 10.30 -4.44 7.66
N THR A 157 10.98 -3.48 7.04
CA THR A 157 12.41 -3.57 6.70
C THR A 157 13.19 -2.56 7.52
N ASP A 158 14.21 -3.04 8.22
CA ASP A 158 15.18 -2.24 8.96
C ASP A 158 16.55 -2.33 8.27
N GLN A 159 17.20 -1.20 8.03
CA GLN A 159 18.55 -1.14 7.47
C GLN A 159 19.36 -0.04 8.14
N SER A 160 20.57 -0.40 8.58
CA SER A 160 21.57 0.56 9.04
C SER A 160 22.70 0.61 8.04
N LEU A 161 23.13 1.81 7.65
CA LEU A 161 24.27 2.00 6.77
C LEU A 161 25.21 3.10 7.28
N ARG A 162 26.47 2.99 6.88
CA ARG A 162 27.46 4.07 7.01
C ARG A 162 27.38 4.93 5.75
N LEU A 163 27.22 6.23 5.94
CA LEU A 163 27.12 7.18 4.83
C LEU A 163 28.52 7.61 4.36
N PRO A 164 28.67 8.01 3.09
CA PRO A 164 29.89 8.61 2.58
C PRO A 164 30.20 9.92 3.33
N GLY A 165 31.45 10.10 3.74
CA GLY A 165 31.88 11.30 4.44
C GLY A 165 33.28 11.18 5.01
N SER A 166 33.89 12.32 5.34
CA SER A 166 35.17 12.35 6.04
C SER A 166 35.00 11.79 7.45
N THR A 167 35.86 10.85 7.82
CA THR A 167 35.98 10.40 9.21
C THR A 167 36.58 11.52 10.03
N LEU A 168 35.90 11.94 11.09
CA LEU A 168 36.46 12.93 12.00
C LEU A 168 37.64 12.33 12.80
N PRO A 169 38.62 13.15 13.19
CA PRO A 169 39.63 12.75 14.17
C PRO A 169 38.95 12.20 15.43
N GLY A 170 39.30 10.98 15.82
CA GLY A 170 38.60 10.22 16.88
C GLY A 170 37.65 9.12 16.37
N GLY A 171 37.47 8.98 15.04
CA GLY A 171 36.79 7.84 14.44
C GLY A 171 35.28 8.01 14.21
N GLY A 172 34.73 9.22 14.36
CA GLY A 172 33.33 9.51 14.06
C GLY A 172 33.05 9.42 12.56
N PHE A 173 31.94 8.78 12.19
CA PHE A 173 31.46 8.73 10.81
C PHE A 173 29.92 8.87 10.75
N PRO A 174 29.38 9.44 9.67
CA PRO A 174 27.93 9.57 9.52
C PRO A 174 27.28 8.21 9.27
N THR A 175 26.12 7.99 9.89
CA THR A 175 25.30 6.77 9.68
C THR A 175 23.85 7.13 9.41
N ALA A 176 23.13 6.23 8.73
CA ALA A 176 21.69 6.29 8.58
C ALA A 176 21.04 4.99 9.08
N ASN A 177 19.89 5.13 9.72
CA ASN A 177 18.98 4.05 10.10
C ASN A 177 17.66 4.26 9.37
N ILE A 178 17.23 3.24 8.65
CA ILE A 178 16.05 3.27 7.79
C ILE A 178 15.10 2.20 8.31
N ARG A 179 13.86 2.58 8.57
CA ARG A 179 12.76 1.66 8.91
C ARG A 179 11.58 1.96 8.00
N ILE A 180 11.14 0.97 7.25
CA ILE A 180 10.09 1.13 6.24
C ILE A 180 9.03 0.05 6.43
N HIS A 181 7.77 0.46 6.41
CA HIS A 181 6.62 -0.44 6.39
C HIS A 181 5.74 -0.17 5.16
N PRO A 182 5.90 -0.93 4.05
CA PRO A 182 4.97 -0.91 2.93
C PRO A 182 3.71 -1.69 3.32
N GLU A 183 2.59 -1.00 3.48
CA GLU A 183 1.33 -1.57 3.96
C GLU A 183 0.65 -2.40 2.88
N SER A 184 0.57 -1.83 1.68
CA SER A 184 -0.12 -2.43 0.55
C SER A 184 0.36 -1.86 -0.78
N VAL A 185 0.32 -2.66 -1.83
CA VAL A 185 0.35 -2.18 -3.21
C VAL A 185 -1.09 -2.14 -3.72
N THR A 186 -1.46 -1.10 -4.45
CA THR A 186 -2.80 -0.90 -5.01
C THR A 186 -2.73 -0.48 -6.47
N HIS A 187 -3.77 -0.78 -7.24
CA HIS A 187 -3.92 -0.30 -8.61
C HIS A 187 -4.96 0.82 -8.66
N LYS A 188 -4.56 2.00 -9.16
CA LYS A 188 -5.44 3.16 -9.34
C LYS A 188 -5.20 3.80 -10.70
N ASP A 189 -6.27 4.03 -11.47
CA ASP A 189 -6.26 4.82 -12.71
C ASP A 189 -5.09 4.48 -13.67
N GLN A 190 -4.83 3.18 -13.86
CA GLN A 190 -3.73 2.59 -14.67
C GLN A 190 -2.32 2.59 -14.05
N GLY A 191 -2.11 3.19 -12.88
CA GLY A 191 -0.84 3.15 -12.14
C GLY A 191 -0.87 2.16 -10.96
N ARG A 192 0.31 1.60 -10.64
CA ARG A 192 0.53 0.87 -9.38
C ARG A 192 1.05 1.85 -8.32
N TYR A 193 0.48 1.81 -7.13
CA TYR A 193 0.85 2.65 -6.00
C TYR A 193 1.24 1.79 -4.82
N VAL A 194 2.37 2.12 -4.18
CA VAL A 194 2.78 1.52 -2.91
C VAL A 194 2.39 2.46 -1.80
N ARG A 195 1.53 1.99 -0.90
CA ARG A 195 1.16 2.69 0.32
C ARG A 195 2.15 2.35 1.41
N PHE A 196 2.76 3.37 1.99
CA PHE A 196 3.57 3.24 3.19
C PHE A 196 2.80 3.79 4.39
N GLU A 197 2.56 2.92 5.38
CA GLU A 197 2.01 3.35 6.67
C GLU A 197 2.99 4.31 7.36
N ARG A 198 4.28 3.97 7.28
CA ARG A 198 5.34 4.74 7.93
C ARG A 198 6.68 4.46 7.27
N VAL A 199 7.39 5.54 6.95
CA VAL A 199 8.80 5.54 6.56
C VAL A 199 9.55 6.42 7.56
N GLN A 200 10.52 5.83 8.25
CA GLN A 200 11.40 6.49 9.21
C GLN A 200 12.82 6.43 8.72
N ILE A 201 13.47 7.57 8.65
CA ILE A 201 14.88 7.68 8.28
C ILE A 201 15.53 8.57 9.33
N GLY A 202 16.47 8.00 10.07
CA GLY A 202 17.31 8.70 11.03
C GLY A 202 18.72 8.83 10.49
N PHE A 203 19.29 10.01 10.56
CA PHE A 203 20.68 10.31 10.24
C PHE A 203 21.41 10.67 11.52
N ARG A 204 22.60 10.12 11.71
CA ARG A 204 23.44 10.41 12.86
C ARG A 204 24.78 10.92 12.36
N ILE A 205 25.03 12.22 12.57
CA ILE A 205 26.14 12.94 11.95
C ILE A 205 27.11 13.40 13.04
N PRO A 206 28.39 13.04 12.98
CA PRO A 206 29.37 13.52 13.94
C PRO A 206 29.72 14.98 13.64
N VAL A 207 29.74 15.81 14.67
CA VAL A 207 30.13 17.22 14.62
C VAL A 207 31.32 17.43 15.55
N PRO A 208 32.43 18.02 15.08
CA PRO A 208 33.61 18.23 15.90
C PRO A 208 33.31 19.23 17.03
N THR A 209 33.63 18.84 18.26
CA THR A 209 33.45 19.69 19.47
C THR A 209 34.79 20.11 20.09
N GLY A 210 35.90 19.58 19.58
CA GLY A 210 37.25 19.92 20.03
C GLY A 210 38.32 19.12 19.29
N LEU A 211 39.57 19.18 19.77
CA LEU A 211 40.67 18.40 19.22
C LEU A 211 40.42 16.90 19.52
N ASN A 212 40.22 16.08 18.48
CA ASN A 212 39.88 14.64 18.60
C ASN A 212 38.58 14.32 19.36
N GLN A 213 37.67 15.29 19.50
CA GLN A 213 36.36 15.08 20.13
C GLN A 213 35.26 15.45 19.15
N PHE A 214 34.20 14.64 19.15
CA PHE A 214 33.01 14.88 18.36
C PHE A 214 31.77 14.49 19.16
N GLN A 215 30.66 15.13 18.84
CA GLN A 215 29.32 14.79 19.31
C GLN A 215 28.46 14.40 18.13
N TYR A 216 27.54 13.46 18.31
CA TYR A 216 26.57 13.14 17.27
C TYR A 216 25.36 14.07 17.36
N MET A 217 24.95 14.58 16.21
CA MET A 217 23.65 15.19 16.00
C MET A 217 22.76 14.21 15.25
N ASP A 218 21.56 14.02 15.77
CA ASP A 218 20.55 13.15 15.16
C ASP A 218 19.53 14.01 14.40
N PHE A 219 19.28 13.61 13.16
CA PHE A 219 18.27 14.20 12.30
C PHE A 219 17.36 13.10 11.78
N GLY A 220 16.15 13.45 11.34
CA GLY A 220 15.33 12.44 10.72
C GLY A 220 14.12 12.98 10.01
N VAL A 221 13.54 12.11 9.19
CA VAL A 221 12.27 12.32 8.52
C VAL A 221 11.37 11.13 8.82
N THR A 222 10.12 11.42 9.19
CA THR A 222 9.05 10.43 9.29
C THR A 222 7.93 10.86 8.36
N THR A 223 7.52 9.99 7.46
CA THR A 223 6.45 10.27 6.50
C THR A 223 5.60 9.03 6.25
N ALA A 224 4.45 9.24 5.62
CA ALA A 224 3.49 8.22 5.22
C ALA A 224 2.78 8.67 3.95
N GLY A 225 2.30 7.74 3.14
CA GLY A 225 1.55 8.08 1.93
C GLY A 225 1.64 7.05 0.82
N ASP A 226 0.98 7.38 -0.28
CA ASP A 226 0.90 6.54 -1.48
C ASP A 226 1.87 7.08 -2.53
N PHE A 227 2.75 6.22 -3.04
CA PHE A 227 3.76 6.59 -4.03
C PHE A 227 3.60 5.73 -5.27
N MET A 228 3.60 6.38 -6.43
CA MET A 228 3.42 5.71 -7.71
C MET A 228 4.69 4.97 -8.13
N GLU A 229 4.52 3.76 -8.66
CA GLU A 229 5.57 2.97 -9.26
C GLU A 229 6.17 3.66 -10.49
N GLY A 230 7.48 3.50 -10.72
CA GLY A 230 8.17 3.97 -11.91
C GLY A 230 8.50 5.47 -11.92
N GLN A 231 8.01 6.23 -10.93
CA GLN A 231 8.31 7.65 -10.78
C GLN A 231 9.32 7.90 -9.66
N LYS A 232 10.27 8.82 -9.89
CA LYS A 232 11.09 9.38 -8.82
C LYS A 232 10.33 10.47 -8.08
N THR A 233 10.19 10.32 -6.78
CA THR A 233 9.43 11.25 -5.94
C THR A 233 10.23 11.64 -4.71
N VAL A 234 10.10 12.90 -4.30
CA VAL A 234 10.70 13.39 -3.05
C VAL A 234 9.87 12.86 -1.88
N LEU A 235 10.51 12.06 -1.04
CA LEU A 235 9.91 11.47 0.16
C LEU A 235 9.86 12.49 1.31
N GLY A 236 10.90 13.32 1.43
CA GLY A 236 10.95 14.38 2.43
C GLY A 236 12.29 15.12 2.49
N LYS A 237 12.33 16.12 3.37
CA LYS A 237 13.47 17.01 3.60
C LYS A 237 13.93 16.91 5.05
N VAL A 238 15.23 16.84 5.26
CA VAL A 238 15.89 16.95 6.56
C VAL A 238 16.80 18.17 6.53
N SER A 239 16.57 19.12 7.44
CA SER A 239 17.37 20.34 7.59
C SER A 239 18.01 20.40 8.97
N GLY A 240 19.00 21.30 9.12
CA GLY A 240 19.64 21.57 10.41
C GLY A 240 21.01 20.91 10.58
N MET A 241 21.55 20.29 9.53
CA MET A 241 22.95 19.84 9.54
C MET A 241 23.91 21.02 9.58
N GLU A 242 23.67 22.01 8.72
CA GLU A 242 24.31 23.33 8.69
C GLU A 242 23.23 24.35 8.29
N GLU A 243 23.42 25.64 8.57
CA GLU A 243 22.41 26.69 8.26
C GLU A 243 22.02 26.72 6.77
N ASP A 244 22.97 26.37 5.90
CA ASP A 244 22.82 26.45 4.44
C ASP A 244 22.56 25.10 3.77
N THR A 245 22.50 23.99 4.52
CA THR A 245 22.41 22.65 3.93
C THR A 245 21.16 21.88 4.35
N ALA A 246 20.69 21.01 3.47
CA ALA A 246 19.63 20.04 3.75
C ALA A 246 19.85 18.75 2.97
N ILE A 247 19.33 17.66 3.51
CA ILE A 247 19.23 16.38 2.80
C ILE A 247 17.80 16.25 2.26
N PHE A 248 17.68 15.94 0.97
CA PHE A 248 16.44 15.48 0.40
C PHE A 248 16.50 13.98 0.17
N VAL A 249 15.44 13.29 0.55
CA VAL A 249 15.29 11.86 0.28
C VAL A 249 14.40 11.71 -0.94
N VAL A 250 14.92 11.05 -1.97
CA VAL A 250 14.19 10.73 -3.20
C VAL A 250 14.05 9.22 -3.29
N ILE A 251 12.86 8.73 -3.64
CA ILE A 251 12.61 7.30 -3.84
C ILE A 251 12.19 7.03 -5.27
N ALA A 252 12.55 5.85 -5.76
CA ALA A 252 12.02 5.24 -6.96
C ALA A 252 11.57 3.82 -6.63
N LEU A 253 10.39 3.44 -7.11
CA LEU A 253 9.75 2.16 -6.77
C LEU A 253 9.55 1.31 -8.01
N LYS A 254 9.73 0.00 -7.86
CA LYS A 254 9.35 -1.03 -8.83
C LYS A 254 8.74 -2.21 -8.10
N VAL A 255 7.51 -2.57 -8.43
CA VAL A 255 6.83 -3.72 -7.86
C VAL A 255 7.20 -4.93 -8.71
N LEU A 256 7.69 -5.98 -8.07
CA LEU A 256 8.01 -7.24 -8.70
C LEU A 256 6.78 -8.15 -8.59
N ASP A 257 6.33 -8.65 -9.74
CA ASP A 257 5.26 -9.65 -9.85
C ASP A 257 5.80 -11.07 -9.57
#